data_AF-A0A923XNK4-F1
#
_entry.id   AF-A0A923XNK4-F1
#
_cell.length_a   1.000
_cell.length_b   1.000
_cell.length_c   1.000
_cell.angle_alpha   90.00
_cell.angle_beta   90.00
_cell.angle_gamma   90.00
#
_symmetry.space_group_name_H-M   'P 1'
#
loop_
_entity.id
_entity.type
_entity.pdbx_description
1 polymer ?
#
loop_
_entity_poly.entity_id
_entity_poly.type
_entity_poly.pdbx_seq_one_letter_code
_entity_poly.pdbx_strand_id
1 'polypeptide(L)'
;MLHLKTITRLQTRESLNLANLPDGIVAIFTGSLNSKLATSIVNQIEDNYDKFFGLKLSVFFATRDDVETDSNAVIYDPKGELASQCNILCKKNDQCEAILYFRKSGDFIEHLYTREKPEIKYNWITEVCGFAQNALDMNPDKNGLWKFGQTVTKAGEYLCVDCGYIETFKEGDVYPVCEVCLSGDPEGPTDGPNQGYWEFLA
;
A
#
# COMPACT_ATOMS: atom_id res chain seq x y z
N MET A 1 9.36 -5.06 12.10
CA MET A 1 9.87 -5.30 10.74
C MET A 1 9.37 -6.68 10.31
N LEU A 2 8.42 -6.74 9.39
CA LEU A 2 7.92 -8.01 8.85
C LEU A 2 9.04 -8.71 8.09
N HIS A 3 9.40 -9.94 8.49
CA HIS A 3 10.38 -10.77 7.78
C HIS A 3 9.72 -11.57 6.65
N LEU A 4 8.95 -10.90 5.81
CA LEU A 4 8.29 -11.48 4.64
C LEU A 4 9.29 -11.65 3.50
N LYS A 5 10.24 -12.58 3.64
CA LYS A 5 11.37 -12.68 2.71
C LYS A 5 11.06 -13.45 1.44
N THR A 6 10.14 -14.41 1.46
CA THR A 6 9.87 -15.23 0.28
C THR A 6 8.52 -15.91 0.39
N ILE A 7 7.72 -15.82 -0.67
CA ILE A 7 6.48 -16.56 -0.84
C ILE A 7 6.51 -17.30 -2.17
N THR A 8 5.70 -18.34 -2.37
CA THR A 8 5.73 -19.13 -3.60
C THR A 8 4.55 -18.75 -4.49
N ARG A 9 4.79 -18.39 -5.76
CA ARG A 9 3.72 -18.28 -6.77
C ARG A 9 3.16 -19.67 -7.03
N LEU A 10 1.84 -19.82 -6.97
CA LEU A 10 1.22 -21.15 -7.11
C LEU A 10 1.37 -21.69 -8.54
N GLN A 11 1.21 -20.82 -9.55
CA GLN A 11 1.37 -21.16 -10.97
C GLN A 11 2.80 -21.63 -11.32
N THR A 12 3.81 -20.81 -11.02
CA THR A 12 5.19 -21.07 -11.47
C THR A 12 6.01 -21.89 -10.47
N ARG A 13 5.50 -22.06 -9.24
CA ARG A 13 6.24 -22.57 -8.07
C ARG A 13 7.52 -21.77 -7.78
N GLU A 14 7.65 -20.58 -8.35
CA GLU A 14 8.78 -19.70 -8.11
C GLU A 14 8.64 -18.96 -6.79
N SER A 15 9.79 -18.74 -6.16
CA SER A 15 9.93 -17.91 -4.98
C SER A 15 9.78 -16.42 -5.34
N LEU A 16 8.63 -15.83 -5.03
CA LEU A 16 8.38 -14.40 -5.00
C LEU A 16 8.94 -13.79 -3.71
N ASN A 17 10.03 -13.06 -3.82
CA ASN A 17 10.48 -12.19 -2.73
C ASN A 17 9.70 -10.88 -2.79
N LEU A 18 8.91 -10.56 -1.76
CA LEU A 18 8.15 -9.31 -1.71
C LEU A 18 9.06 -8.07 -1.75
N ALA A 19 10.31 -8.19 -1.32
CA ALA A 19 11.31 -7.12 -1.44
C ALA A 19 11.73 -6.82 -2.89
N ASN A 20 11.48 -7.75 -3.82
CA ASN A 20 11.78 -7.59 -5.24
C ASN A 20 10.60 -6.98 -6.04
N LEU A 21 9.46 -6.73 -5.40
CA LEU A 21 8.35 -6.04 -6.06
C LEU A 21 8.75 -4.58 -6.41
N PRO A 22 8.13 -4.00 -7.45
CA PRO A 22 8.27 -2.57 -7.74
C PRO A 22 7.98 -1.72 -6.50
N ASP A 23 8.63 -0.56 -6.37
CA ASP A 23 8.35 0.37 -5.29
C ASP A 23 6.86 0.73 -5.29
N GLY A 24 6.18 0.53 -4.16
CA GLY A 24 4.73 0.58 -4.13
C GLY A 24 4.08 0.01 -2.88
N ILE A 25 2.77 -0.15 -2.97
CA ILE A 25 1.93 -0.76 -1.95
C ILE A 25 1.63 -2.19 -2.37
N VAL A 26 1.62 -3.12 -1.41
CA VAL A 26 1.23 -4.51 -1.64
C VAL A 26 -0.07 -4.78 -0.90
N ALA A 27 -1.12 -5.18 -1.62
CA ALA A 27 -2.37 -5.65 -1.06
C ALA A 27 -2.43 -7.18 -1.13
N ILE A 28 -2.65 -7.87 -0.01
CA ILE A 28 -2.82 -9.34 0.02
C ILE A 28 -4.19 -9.70 0.57
N PHE A 29 -4.96 -10.41 -0.26
CA PHE A 29 -6.19 -11.11 0.11
C PHE A 29 -5.84 -12.50 0.62
N THR A 30 -6.49 -13.00 1.65
CA THR A 30 -6.26 -14.38 2.13
C THR A 30 -7.53 -15.21 2.11
N GLY A 31 -7.49 -16.46 1.64
CA GLY A 31 -8.50 -17.48 1.95
C GLY A 31 -8.49 -18.71 1.04
N SER A 32 -9.62 -19.40 0.93
CA SER A 32 -9.72 -20.69 0.21
C SER A 32 -10.16 -20.52 -1.23
N LEU A 33 -9.38 -21.03 -2.19
CA LEU A 33 -9.71 -21.00 -3.63
C LEU A 33 -10.91 -21.87 -4.00
N ASN A 34 -11.31 -22.80 -3.12
CA ASN A 34 -12.54 -23.58 -3.30
C ASN A 34 -13.81 -22.73 -3.14
N SER A 35 -13.69 -21.48 -2.68
CA SER A 35 -14.80 -20.53 -2.56
C SER A 35 -15.06 -19.77 -3.87
N LYS A 36 -16.32 -19.69 -4.29
CA LYS A 36 -16.75 -18.83 -5.41
C LYS A 36 -16.33 -17.37 -5.25
N LEU A 37 -16.30 -16.87 -4.01
CA LEU A 37 -15.86 -15.52 -3.69
C LEU A 37 -14.36 -15.35 -3.98
N ALA A 38 -13.54 -16.32 -3.58
CA ALA A 38 -12.10 -16.30 -3.84
C ALA A 38 -11.81 -16.29 -5.34
N THR A 39 -12.45 -17.17 -6.12
CA THR A 39 -12.32 -17.17 -7.58
C THR A 39 -12.73 -15.82 -8.19
N SER A 40 -13.83 -15.23 -7.70
CA SER A 40 -14.28 -13.92 -8.18
C SER A 40 -13.29 -12.79 -7.85
N ILE A 41 -12.64 -12.83 -6.68
CA ILE A 41 -11.60 -11.86 -6.31
C ILE A 41 -10.36 -12.04 -7.19
N VAL A 42 -9.91 -13.28 -7.40
CA VAL A 42 -8.75 -13.56 -8.27
C VAL A 42 -8.98 -13.03 -9.67
N ASN A 43 -10.14 -13.31 -10.27
CA ASN A 43 -10.48 -12.79 -11.60
C ASN A 43 -10.51 -11.26 -11.62
N GLN A 44 -11.08 -10.62 -10.59
CA GLN A 44 -11.08 -9.16 -10.49
C GLN A 44 -9.67 -8.58 -10.33
N ILE A 45 -8.75 -9.29 -9.66
CA ILE A 45 -7.35 -8.87 -9.56
C ILE A 45 -6.72 -8.85 -10.97
N GLU A 46 -6.93 -9.91 -11.74
CA GLU A 46 -6.39 -10.04 -13.10
C GLU A 46 -6.99 -9.02 -14.06
N ASP A 47 -8.32 -8.85 -14.04
CA ASP A 47 -9.05 -7.89 -14.88
C ASP A 47 -8.64 -6.44 -14.62
N ASN A 48 -8.05 -6.14 -13.46
CA ASN A 48 -7.66 -4.78 -13.05
C ASN A 48 -6.14 -4.62 -12.89
N TYR A 49 -5.34 -5.56 -13.39
CA TYR A 49 -3.88 -5.55 -13.23
C TYR A 49 -3.24 -4.22 -13.65
N ASP A 50 -3.57 -3.72 -14.85
CA ASP A 50 -3.01 -2.47 -15.37
C ASP A 50 -3.37 -1.25 -14.51
N LYS A 51 -4.58 -1.24 -13.96
CA LYS A 51 -5.04 -0.18 -13.04
C LYS A 51 -4.21 -0.19 -11.75
N PHE A 52 -4.00 -1.35 -11.16
CA PHE A 52 -3.17 -1.47 -9.96
C PHE A 52 -1.71 -1.11 -10.25
N PHE A 53 -1.18 -1.58 -11.38
CA PHE A 53 0.17 -1.26 -11.81
C PHE A 53 0.39 0.24 -11.98
N GLY A 54 -0.57 0.96 -12.59
CA GLY A 54 -0.53 2.41 -12.72
C GLY A 54 -0.51 3.17 -11.38
N LEU A 55 -1.07 2.57 -10.33
CA LEU A 55 -1.06 3.10 -8.96
C LEU A 55 0.12 2.59 -8.12
N LYS A 56 1.11 1.93 -8.73
CA LYS A 56 2.21 1.26 -7.98
C LYS A 56 1.67 0.34 -6.88
N LEU A 57 0.56 -0.33 -7.16
CA LEU A 57 -0.10 -1.25 -6.24
C LEU A 57 0.06 -2.66 -6.80
N SER A 58 0.63 -3.56 -6.00
CA SER A 58 0.68 -4.99 -6.30
C SER A 58 -0.40 -5.70 -5.49
N VAL A 59 -1.32 -6.39 -6.15
CA VAL A 59 -2.42 -7.09 -5.48
C VAL A 59 -2.27 -8.59 -5.67
N PHE A 60 -2.41 -9.35 -4.59
CA PHE A 60 -2.29 -10.81 -4.59
C PHE A 60 -3.39 -11.48 -3.77
N PHE A 61 -3.65 -12.74 -4.09
CA PHE A 61 -4.50 -13.65 -3.34
C PHE A 61 -3.65 -14.79 -2.77
N ALA A 62 -3.49 -14.84 -1.45
CA ALA A 62 -2.81 -15.90 -0.74
C ALA A 62 -3.79 -16.99 -0.31
N THR A 63 -3.43 -18.25 -0.58
CA THR A 63 -4.23 -19.42 -0.23
C THR A 63 -3.40 -20.51 0.43
N ARG A 64 -4.06 -21.30 1.29
CA ARG A 64 -3.48 -22.54 1.83
C ARG A 64 -3.79 -23.76 0.96
N ASP A 65 -4.70 -23.61 -0.01
CA ASP A 65 -5.14 -24.71 -0.84
C ASP A 65 -4.09 -25.00 -1.91
N ASP A 66 -3.65 -26.25 -2.01
CA ASP A 66 -2.77 -26.71 -3.07
C ASP A 66 -3.61 -27.02 -4.31
N VAL A 67 -3.99 -25.98 -5.04
CA VAL A 67 -4.86 -26.06 -6.22
C VAL A 67 -4.08 -25.62 -7.45
N GLU A 68 -4.24 -26.33 -8.57
CA GLU A 68 -3.68 -25.87 -9.84
C GLU A 68 -4.42 -24.62 -10.31
N THR A 69 -3.66 -23.57 -10.62
CA THR A 69 -4.19 -22.31 -11.16
C THR A 69 -3.20 -21.71 -12.13
N ASP A 70 -3.71 -21.15 -13.23
CA ASP A 70 -2.92 -20.40 -14.20
C ASP A 70 -2.77 -18.92 -13.82
N SER A 71 -3.26 -18.54 -12.64
CA SER A 71 -3.27 -17.16 -12.18
C SER A 71 -1.93 -16.74 -11.56
N ASN A 72 -1.37 -15.65 -12.08
CA ASN A 72 -0.20 -14.99 -11.49
C ASN A 72 -0.52 -14.19 -10.22
N ALA A 73 -1.80 -13.95 -9.96
CA ALA A 73 -2.26 -13.25 -8.77
C ALA A 73 -2.25 -14.15 -7.53
N VAL A 74 -2.10 -15.46 -7.68
CA VAL A 74 -2.24 -16.43 -6.59
C VAL A 74 -0.89 -16.79 -5.97
N ILE A 75 -0.85 -16.68 -4.66
CA ILE A 75 0.27 -17.00 -3.79
C ILE A 75 -0.07 -18.22 -2.93
N TYR A 76 0.86 -19.17 -2.84
CA TYR A 76 0.73 -20.34 -1.98
C TYR A 76 1.34 -20.09 -0.59
N ASP A 77 0.51 -20.17 0.44
CA ASP A 77 0.86 -20.02 1.86
C ASP A 77 0.36 -21.24 2.68
N PRO A 78 0.93 -22.44 2.47
CA PRO A 78 0.42 -23.69 3.05
C PRO A 78 0.38 -23.69 4.58
N LYS A 79 1.30 -22.95 5.21
CA LYS A 79 1.44 -22.86 6.67
C LYS A 79 0.68 -21.69 7.27
N GLY A 80 0.10 -20.82 6.44
CA GLY A 80 -0.53 -19.60 6.92
C GLY A 80 0.47 -18.62 7.55
N GLU A 81 1.74 -18.66 7.13
CA GLU A 81 2.79 -17.83 7.71
C GLU A 81 2.54 -16.35 7.39
N LEU A 82 2.02 -16.02 6.21
CA LEU A 82 1.61 -14.64 5.87
C LEU A 82 0.51 -14.16 6.80
N ALA A 83 -0.55 -14.97 6.90
CA ALA A 83 -1.70 -14.65 7.72
C ALA A 83 -1.28 -14.50 9.19
N SER A 84 -0.45 -15.41 9.70
CA SER A 84 0.06 -15.38 11.07
C SER A 84 0.96 -14.18 11.34
N GLN A 85 1.87 -13.83 10.43
CA GLN A 85 2.77 -12.69 10.61
C GLN A 85 2.03 -11.36 10.66
N CYS A 86 0.84 -11.32 10.04
CA CYS A 86 0.00 -10.13 10.02
C CYS A 86 -1.14 -10.18 11.05
N ASN A 87 -1.06 -11.13 12.00
CA ASN A 87 -2.07 -11.37 13.02
C ASN A 87 -3.49 -11.62 12.46
N ILE A 88 -3.58 -12.14 11.23
CA ILE A 88 -4.80 -12.64 10.61
C ILE A 88 -4.91 -14.12 10.95
N LEU A 89 -5.59 -14.41 12.05
CA LEU A 89 -5.92 -15.78 12.41
C LEU A 89 -7.22 -16.21 11.71
N CYS A 90 -7.13 -16.55 10.43
CA CYS A 90 -8.21 -17.29 9.76
C CYS A 90 -8.29 -18.69 10.35
N LYS A 91 -9.40 -19.01 11.03
CA LYS A 91 -9.67 -20.37 11.50
C LYS A 91 -9.78 -21.29 10.28
N LYS A 92 -9.41 -22.56 10.48
CA LYS A 92 -9.14 -23.58 9.45
C LYS A 92 -10.27 -23.84 8.42
N ASN A 93 -11.45 -23.25 8.57
CA ASN A 93 -12.67 -23.67 7.89
C ASN A 93 -13.55 -22.57 7.25
N ASP A 94 -13.27 -21.27 7.33
CA ASP A 94 -14.20 -20.31 6.71
C ASP A 94 -13.52 -19.07 6.12
N GLN A 95 -13.90 -18.83 4.86
CA GLN A 95 -14.00 -17.60 4.05
C GLN A 95 -12.82 -16.61 4.04
N CYS A 96 -12.61 -15.97 2.89
CA CYS A 96 -11.58 -14.93 2.73
C CYS A 96 -11.93 -13.69 3.55
N GLU A 97 -11.06 -13.21 4.44
CA GLU A 97 -11.47 -12.18 5.42
C GLU A 97 -10.44 -11.07 5.72
N ALA A 98 -9.39 -10.89 4.92
CA ALA A 98 -8.44 -9.79 5.18
C ALA A 98 -7.79 -9.24 3.93
N ILE A 99 -7.65 -7.91 3.89
CA ILE A 99 -6.77 -7.17 2.98
C ILE A 99 -5.63 -6.59 3.82
N LEU A 100 -4.41 -6.97 3.45
CA LEU A 100 -3.19 -6.47 4.09
C LEU A 100 -2.51 -5.46 3.21
N TYR A 101 -2.15 -4.29 3.75
CA TYR A 101 -1.37 -3.30 3.02
C TYR A 101 0.07 -3.19 3.56
N PHE A 102 1.04 -3.40 2.68
CA PHE A 102 2.46 -3.24 2.99
C PHE A 102 3.12 -2.20 2.09
N ARG A 103 4.12 -1.50 2.62
CA ARG A 103 5.15 -0.85 1.80
C ARG A 103 6.32 -1.77 1.56
N LYS A 104 7.03 -1.54 0.44
CA LYS A 104 8.29 -2.24 0.14
C LYS A 104 9.38 -2.05 1.20
N SER A 105 9.37 -0.94 1.96
CA SER A 105 10.26 -0.75 3.12
C SER A 105 10.05 -1.80 4.23
N GLY A 106 8.98 -2.60 4.15
CA GLY A 106 8.58 -3.54 5.19
C GLY A 106 7.76 -2.88 6.30
N ASP A 107 7.42 -1.60 6.11
CA ASP A 107 6.52 -0.87 6.99
C ASP A 107 5.09 -1.34 6.73
N PHE A 108 4.48 -1.84 7.80
CA PHE A 108 3.07 -2.18 7.82
C PHE A 108 2.26 -0.88 7.86
N ILE A 109 1.40 -0.66 6.86
CA ILE A 109 0.61 0.58 6.80
C ILE A 109 -0.70 0.39 7.58
N GLU A 110 -1.50 -0.60 7.19
CA GLU A 110 -2.84 -0.79 7.77
C GLU A 110 -3.40 -2.21 7.49
N HIS A 111 -4.36 -2.63 8.33
CA HIS A 111 -5.15 -3.86 8.15
C HIS A 111 -6.61 -3.48 7.87
N LEU A 112 -7.18 -3.92 6.74
CA LEU A 112 -8.64 -3.94 6.57
C LEU A 112 -9.17 -5.35 6.84
N TYR A 113 -9.93 -5.49 7.93
CA TYR A 113 -10.50 -6.76 8.34
C TYR A 113 -11.96 -6.87 7.90
N THR A 114 -12.32 -7.94 7.19
CA THR A 114 -13.70 -8.17 6.72
C THR A 114 -14.22 -9.49 7.27
N ARG A 115 -14.51 -9.58 8.58
CA ARG A 115 -14.97 -10.85 9.18
C ARG A 115 -16.40 -11.26 8.81
N GLU A 116 -17.32 -10.32 8.63
CA GLU A 116 -18.74 -10.69 8.67
C GLU A 116 -19.60 -9.72 7.85
N LYS A 117 -19.22 -9.47 6.60
CA LYS A 117 -20.18 -8.93 5.64
C LYS A 117 -20.19 -9.80 4.39
N PRO A 118 -21.32 -10.44 4.04
CA PRO A 118 -21.55 -11.07 2.73
C PRO A 118 -21.52 -10.05 1.56
N GLU A 119 -21.04 -8.84 1.85
CA GLU A 119 -21.00 -7.67 1.03
C GLU A 119 -19.56 -7.16 1.00
N ILE A 120 -18.60 -7.99 0.56
CA ILE A 120 -17.59 -7.46 -0.37
C ILE A 120 -18.39 -7.08 -1.65
N LYS A 121 -19.22 -6.04 -1.52
CA LYS A 121 -20.16 -5.57 -2.53
C LYS A 121 -19.34 -4.72 -3.48
N TYR A 122 -19.02 -5.29 -4.64
CA TYR A 122 -18.76 -4.61 -5.92
C TYR A 122 -17.72 -3.47 -5.98
N ASN A 123 -17.12 -3.00 -4.88
CA ASN A 123 -16.34 -1.77 -4.87
C ASN A 123 -15.04 -1.83 -4.05
N TRP A 124 -14.60 -3.02 -3.61
CA TRP A 124 -13.31 -3.19 -2.92
C TRP A 124 -12.14 -2.66 -3.75
N ILE A 125 -12.23 -2.75 -5.07
CA ILE A 125 -11.23 -2.20 -6.00
C ILE A 125 -11.09 -0.70 -5.79
N THR A 126 -12.19 0.04 -5.66
CA THR A 126 -12.16 1.49 -5.42
C THR A 126 -11.60 1.81 -4.04
N GLU A 127 -11.94 1.03 -3.02
CA GLU A 127 -11.39 1.21 -1.67
C GLU A 127 -9.88 0.96 -1.62
N VAL A 128 -9.41 -0.15 -2.20
CA VAL A 128 -7.99 -0.49 -2.29
C VAL A 128 -7.23 0.54 -3.12
N CYS A 129 -7.77 0.97 -4.26
CA CYS A 129 -7.17 2.01 -5.08
C CYS A 129 -7.13 3.37 -4.35
N GLY A 130 -8.22 3.76 -3.67
CA GLY A 130 -8.29 5.01 -2.92
C GLY A 130 -7.33 5.01 -1.74
N PHE A 131 -7.23 3.89 -1.01
CA PHE A 131 -6.22 3.71 0.02
C PHE A 131 -4.82 3.81 -0.56
N ALA A 132 -4.54 3.14 -1.68
CA ALA A 132 -3.21 3.16 -2.27
C ALA A 132 -2.80 4.57 -2.71
N GLN A 133 -3.73 5.31 -3.32
CA GLN A 133 -3.54 6.70 -3.70
C GLN A 133 -3.26 7.57 -2.46
N ASN A 134 -4.12 7.49 -1.44
CA ASN A 134 -3.93 8.23 -0.19
C ASN A 134 -2.61 7.86 0.49
N ALA A 135 -2.26 6.58 0.58
CA ALA A 135 -1.03 6.15 1.24
C ALA A 135 0.23 6.58 0.46
N LEU A 136 0.16 6.73 -0.86
CA LEU A 136 1.21 7.35 -1.67
C LEU A 136 1.25 8.87 -1.49
N ASP A 137 0.10 9.50 -1.30
CA ASP A 137 -0.04 10.95 -1.15
C ASP A 137 0.20 11.44 0.30
N MET A 138 0.06 10.60 1.32
CA MET A 138 0.12 10.94 2.75
C MET A 138 1.44 10.57 3.44
N ASN A 139 2.54 10.44 2.70
CA ASN A 139 3.81 10.12 3.33
C ASN A 139 4.94 11.00 2.81
N PRO A 140 5.94 11.23 3.68
CA PRO A 140 7.14 11.84 3.20
C PRO A 140 7.78 10.91 2.17
N ASP A 141 8.56 11.48 1.26
CA ASP A 141 9.38 10.73 0.34
C ASP A 141 10.36 9.82 1.11
N LYS A 142 11.15 9.04 0.37
CA LYS A 142 12.19 8.16 0.93
C LYS A 142 13.20 8.87 1.85
N ASN A 143 13.23 10.21 1.86
CA ASN A 143 14.12 11.03 2.67
C ASN A 143 13.43 11.70 3.87
N GLY A 144 12.13 11.44 4.11
CA GLY A 144 11.41 12.11 5.20
C GLY A 144 10.82 13.47 4.81
N LEU A 145 10.72 13.78 3.51
CA LEU A 145 10.27 15.08 3.01
C LEU A 145 8.83 15.06 2.49
N TRP A 146 8.02 16.02 2.91
CA TRP A 146 6.61 16.18 2.56
C TRP A 146 6.42 17.15 1.40
N LYS A 147 5.67 16.77 0.38
CA LYS A 147 5.46 17.59 -0.81
C LYS A 147 4.31 18.59 -0.64
N PHE A 148 4.42 19.76 -1.25
CA PHE A 148 3.33 20.72 -1.37
C PHE A 148 2.06 20.03 -1.91
N GLY A 149 0.90 20.43 -1.39
CA GLY A 149 -0.39 19.82 -1.70
C GLY A 149 -0.70 18.53 -0.95
N GLN A 150 0.25 17.91 -0.24
CA GLN A 150 -0.03 16.78 0.65
C GLN A 150 -0.69 17.24 1.96
N THR A 151 -1.37 16.33 2.64
CA THR A 151 -1.96 16.58 3.96
C THR A 151 -0.94 16.42 5.07
N VAL A 152 -0.96 17.32 6.03
CA VAL A 152 -0.14 17.30 7.24
C VAL A 152 -0.63 16.17 8.14
N THR A 153 0.21 15.17 8.36
CA THR A 153 -0.12 13.98 9.17
C THR A 153 0.24 14.14 10.64
N LYS A 154 1.01 15.17 10.98
CA LYS A 154 1.45 15.44 12.34
C LYS A 154 1.54 16.94 12.57
N ALA A 155 0.92 17.44 13.62
CA ALA A 155 1.09 18.84 14.00
C ALA A 155 2.54 19.09 14.49
N GLY A 156 3.11 20.24 14.15
CA GLY A 156 4.44 20.66 14.61
C GLY A 156 5.12 21.63 13.66
N GLU A 157 6.42 21.83 13.87
CA GLU A 157 7.25 22.72 13.05
C GLU A 157 7.83 21.98 11.84
N TYR A 158 7.79 22.64 10.69
CA TYR A 158 8.28 22.13 9.43
C TYR A 158 9.19 23.14 8.75
N LEU A 159 10.26 22.65 8.14
CA LEU A 159 11.27 23.41 7.42
C LEU A 159 11.05 23.29 5.91
N CYS A 160 10.92 24.40 5.20
CA CYS A 160 11.01 24.40 3.75
C CYS A 160 12.45 24.02 3.34
N VAL A 161 12.58 22.93 2.60
CA VAL A 161 13.90 22.34 2.26
C VAL A 161 14.74 23.27 1.39
N ASP A 162 14.10 24.10 0.57
CA ASP A 162 14.81 24.96 -0.38
C ASP A 162 15.38 26.23 0.26
N CYS A 163 14.67 26.84 1.22
CA CYS A 163 15.06 28.15 1.78
C CYS A 163 15.29 28.16 3.30
N GLY A 164 14.95 27.07 3.99
CA GLY A 164 15.07 26.96 5.44
C GLY A 164 14.01 27.75 6.22
N TYR A 165 12.94 28.20 5.57
CA TYR A 165 11.81 28.83 6.26
C TYR A 165 11.10 27.82 7.16
N ILE A 166 10.73 28.22 8.38
CA ILE A 166 10.06 27.35 9.35
C ILE A 166 8.61 27.80 9.50
N GLU A 167 7.68 26.87 9.38
CA GLU A 167 6.24 27.08 9.56
C GLU A 167 5.64 26.02 10.49
N THR A 168 4.61 26.39 11.26
CA THR A 168 3.89 25.46 12.13
C THR A 168 2.58 25.03 11.49
N PHE A 169 2.40 23.72 11.29
CA PHE A 169 1.18 23.16 10.73
C PHE A 169 0.35 22.39 11.78
N LYS A 170 -0.97 22.33 11.57
CA LYS A 170 -1.86 21.43 12.32
C LYS A 170 -2.10 20.16 11.53
N GLU A 171 -2.37 19.08 12.25
CA GLU A 171 -2.79 17.82 11.62
C GLU A 171 -4.09 18.05 10.81
N GLY A 172 -4.10 17.57 9.57
CA GLY A 172 -5.19 17.77 8.61
C GLY A 172 -5.06 19.02 7.72
N ASP A 173 -4.10 19.92 7.99
CA ASP A 173 -3.79 21.03 7.08
C ASP A 173 -3.19 20.50 5.76
N VAL A 174 -3.08 21.34 4.74
CA VAL A 174 -2.41 21.01 3.47
C VAL A 174 -1.10 21.79 3.41
N TYR A 175 0.01 21.11 3.09
CA TYR A 175 1.30 21.78 2.92
C TYR A 175 1.21 22.82 1.79
N PRO A 176 1.39 24.11 2.08
CA PRO A 176 1.25 25.15 1.08
C PRO A 176 2.51 25.22 0.20
N VAL A 177 2.42 26.06 -0.84
CA VAL A 177 3.59 26.66 -1.46
C VAL A 177 4.32 27.47 -0.38
N CYS A 178 5.65 27.36 -0.32
CA CYS A 178 6.42 28.17 0.63
C CYS A 178 6.27 29.66 0.30
N GLU A 179 5.76 30.46 1.25
CA GLU A 179 5.52 31.89 1.03
C GLU A 179 6.79 32.72 0.85
N VAL A 180 7.95 32.20 1.28
CA VAL A 180 9.22 32.92 1.25
C VAL A 180 9.95 32.74 -0.08
N CYS A 181 10.08 31.51 -0.55
CA CYS A 181 10.84 31.21 -1.77
C CYS A 181 9.98 30.75 -2.93
N LEU A 182 8.66 30.62 -2.73
CA LEU A 182 7.70 30.11 -3.71
C LEU A 182 7.97 28.64 -4.12
N SER A 183 8.67 27.88 -3.27
CA SER A 183 8.87 26.45 -3.48
C SER A 183 7.53 25.70 -3.56
N GLY A 184 7.30 24.99 -4.68
CA GLY A 184 6.02 24.36 -5.04
C GLY A 184 5.21 25.14 -6.10
N ASP A 185 5.63 26.35 -6.46
CA ASP A 185 5.04 27.19 -7.51
C ASP A 185 5.90 27.18 -8.80
N PRO A 186 5.31 27.36 -10.01
CA PRO A 186 6.07 27.54 -11.25
C PRO A 186 7.06 28.73 -11.25
N GLU A 187 6.83 29.76 -10.43
CA GLU A 187 7.71 30.92 -10.26
C GLU A 187 8.77 30.71 -9.15
N GLY A 188 8.74 29.56 -8.48
CA GLY A 188 9.68 29.17 -7.43
C GLY A 188 11.06 28.73 -7.92
N PRO A 189 11.90 28.17 -7.03
CA PRO A 189 13.24 27.72 -7.37
C PRO A 189 13.15 26.59 -8.41
N THR A 190 13.86 26.73 -9.54
CA THR A 190 13.86 25.73 -10.64
C THR A 190 14.99 24.73 -10.56
N ASP A 191 15.92 24.92 -9.61
CA ASP A 191 17.18 24.20 -9.56
C ASP A 191 17.29 23.48 -8.21
N GLY A 192 16.80 22.23 -8.11
CA GLY A 192 16.90 21.44 -6.88
C GLY A 192 16.12 20.13 -6.92
N PRO A 193 16.64 19.03 -6.32
CA PRO A 193 15.94 17.74 -6.33
C PRO A 193 14.68 17.72 -5.47
N ASN A 194 14.52 18.69 -4.55
CA ASN A 194 13.48 18.70 -3.52
C ASN A 194 12.60 19.96 -3.60
N GLN A 195 12.25 20.39 -4.82
CA GLN A 195 11.33 21.50 -5.03
C GLN A 195 9.92 21.19 -4.52
N GLY A 196 9.42 22.08 -3.68
CA GLY A 196 8.12 22.01 -3.06
C GLY A 196 8.06 21.00 -1.93
N TYR A 197 9.13 20.89 -1.13
CA TYR A 197 9.16 19.96 0.00
C TYR A 197 9.37 20.65 1.37
N TRP A 198 8.81 20.00 2.39
CA TRP A 198 8.82 20.36 3.81
C TRP A 198 9.42 19.21 4.65
N GLU A 199 10.33 19.51 5.57
CA GLU A 199 10.94 18.55 6.50
C GLU A 199 10.38 18.77 7.91
N PHE A 200 9.96 17.71 8.60
CA PHE A 200 9.43 17.82 9.98
C PHE A 200 10.56 18.00 11.00
N LEU A 201 10.45 18.99 11.88
CA LEU A 201 11.46 19.30 12.90
C LEU A 201 11.10 18.75 14.29
N ALA A 202 9.94 19.11 14.85
CA ALA A 202 9.45 18.64 16.17
C ALA A 202 7.99 19.02 16.45
#